data_AF-A0A845ZIN0-F1
#
_entry.id   AF-A0A845ZIN0-F1
#
_cell.length_a   1.000
_cell.length_b   1.000
_cell.length_c   1.000
_cell.angle_alpha   90.00
_cell.angle_beta   90.00
_cell.angle_gamma   90.00
#
_symmetry.space_group_name_H-M   'P 1'
#
loop_
_entity.id
_entity.type
_entity.pdbx_description
1 polymer ?
#
loop_
_entity_poly.entity_id
_entity_poly.type
_entity_poly.pdbx_seq_one_letter_code
_entity_poly.pdbx_strand_id
1 'polypeptide(L)'
;KFDLIYFDPPYASDLYQPVLEAIAQYQLLAPTSELAVEHSPEGLSIKPVSTLEVCRQKVYGNTALTFFRSPQEERLTNLVDV
;
A
#
# COMPACT_ATOMS: atom_id res chain seq x y z
N LYS A 1 -10.41 -10.68 3.85
CA LYS A 1 -10.03 -9.41 3.18
C LYS A 1 -10.40 -8.28 4.12
N PHE A 2 -9.71 -7.16 4.04
CA PHE A 2 -9.91 -6.00 4.91
C PHE A 2 -10.05 -4.73 4.10
N ASP A 3 -10.93 -3.84 4.53
CA ASP A 3 -11.15 -2.52 3.93
C ASP A 3 -10.15 -1.47 4.42
N LEU A 4 -9.52 -1.72 5.56
CA LEU A 4 -8.49 -0.87 6.14
C LEU A 4 -7.46 -1.76 6.82
N ILE A 5 -6.19 -1.56 6.49
CA ILE A 5 -5.06 -2.19 7.18
C ILE A 5 -4.17 -1.07 7.71
N TYR A 6 -3.83 -1.11 9.00
CA TYR A 6 -2.88 -0.21 9.63
C TYR A 6 -1.65 -0.99 10.03
N PHE A 7 -0.48 -0.54 9.60
CA PHE A 7 0.78 -1.21 9.84
C PHE A 7 1.82 -0.24 10.38
N ASP A 8 2.07 -0.34 11.69
CA ASP A 8 3.06 0.45 12.43
C ASP A 8 4.09 -0.50 13.08
N PRO A 9 5.06 -1.01 12.30
CA PRO A 9 6.13 -1.82 12.85
C PRO A 9 7.17 -0.94 13.55
N PRO A 10 7.99 -1.51 14.46
CA PRO A 10 9.18 -0.83 14.95
C PRO A 10 10.04 -0.28 13.80
N TYR A 11 10.47 0.98 13.91
CA TYR A 11 11.28 1.64 12.90
C TYR A 11 12.60 0.89 12.65
N ALA A 12 13.08 0.96 11.41
CA ALA A 12 14.29 0.26 10.95
C ALA A 12 14.26 -1.27 11.12
N SER A 13 13.09 -1.87 11.40
CA SER A 13 12.91 -3.32 11.36
C SER A 13 12.89 -3.84 9.92
N ASP A 14 13.23 -5.11 9.75
CA ASP A 14 13.14 -5.86 8.50
C ASP A 14 11.70 -6.33 8.18
N LEU A 15 10.70 -5.85 8.93
CA LEU A 15 9.30 -6.29 8.83
C LEU A 15 8.55 -5.68 7.65
N TYR A 16 9.00 -4.53 7.12
CA TYR A 16 8.27 -3.81 6.08
C TYR A 16 8.05 -4.65 4.81
N GLN A 17 9.12 -5.20 4.25
CA GLN A 17 9.06 -6.02 3.04
C GLN A 17 8.21 -7.30 3.22
N PRO A 18 8.49 -8.19 4.19
CA PRO A 18 7.78 -9.48 4.30
C PRO A 18 6.29 -9.30 4.62
N VAL A 19 5.91 -8.28 5.38
CA VAL A 19 4.49 -8.03 5.68
C VAL A 19 3.75 -7.52 4.45
N LEU A 20 4.33 -6.58 3.69
CA LEU A 20 3.73 -6.11 2.44
C LEU A 20 3.60 -7.25 1.42
N GLU A 21 4.61 -8.10 1.30
CA GLU A 21 4.57 -9.31 0.46
C GLU A 21 3.48 -10.28 0.90
N ALA A 22 3.32 -10.53 2.21
CA ALA A 22 2.27 -11.39 2.72
C ALA A 22 0.86 -10.80 2.45
N ILE A 23 0.68 -9.49 2.64
CA ILE A 23 -0.59 -8.81 2.33
C ILE A 23 -0.92 -8.98 0.85
N ALA A 24 0.06 -8.82 -0.05
CA ALA A 24 -0.14 -9.03 -1.49
C ALA A 24 -0.40 -10.50 -1.83
N GLN A 25 0.41 -11.43 -1.34
CA GLN A 25 0.33 -12.87 -1.61
C GLN A 25 -1.02 -13.47 -1.20
N TYR A 26 -1.47 -13.17 0.03
CA TYR A 26 -2.78 -13.61 0.52
C TYR A 26 -3.92 -12.66 0.08
N GLN A 27 -3.56 -11.64 -0.71
CA GLN A 27 -4.45 -10.62 -1.26
C GLN A 27 -5.34 -10.01 -0.16
N LEU A 28 -4.80 -9.72 1.03
CA LEU A 28 -5.60 -9.39 2.20
C LEU A 28 -6.34 -8.06 2.08
N LEU A 29 -5.85 -7.14 1.25
CA LEU A 29 -6.48 -5.86 0.95
C LEU A 29 -7.65 -6.03 -0.04
N ALA A 30 -8.81 -5.43 0.24
CA ALA A 30 -9.95 -5.44 -0.67
C ALA A 30 -9.73 -4.50 -1.89
N PRO A 31 -10.41 -4.70 -3.03
CA PRO A 31 -10.14 -3.94 -4.26
C PRO A 31 -10.26 -2.41 -4.17
N THR A 32 -11.15 -1.89 -3.31
CA THR A 32 -11.41 -0.45 -3.15
C THR A 32 -10.96 0.07 -1.78
N SER A 33 -9.87 -0.49 -1.25
CA SER A 33 -9.43 -0.27 0.13
C SER A 33 -7.99 0.24 0.23
N GLU A 34 -7.60 0.65 1.45
CA GLU A 34 -6.29 1.26 1.73
C GLU A 34 -5.53 0.51 2.83
N LEU A 35 -4.21 0.40 2.65
CA LEU A 35 -3.23 0.02 3.65
C LEU A 35 -2.41 1.26 4.02
N ALA A 36 -2.36 1.64 5.29
CA ALA A 36 -1.50 2.71 5.79
C ALA A 36 -0.28 2.11 6.50
N VAL A 37 0.92 2.49 6.05
CA VAL A 37 2.19 2.08 6.66
C VAL A 37 2.85 3.28 7.31
N GLU A 38 3.10 3.18 8.61
CA GLU A 38 3.87 4.15 9.38
C GLU A 38 5.38 3.86 9.31
N HIS A 39 6.16 4.89 9.06
CA HIS A 39 7.61 4.81 8.99
C HIS A 39 8.26 6.16 9.30
N SER A 40 9.58 6.16 9.42
CA SER A 40 10.33 7.40 9.59
C SER A 40 10.38 8.23 8.29
N PRO A 41 10.55 9.57 8.34
CA PRO A 41 10.47 10.44 7.16
C PRO A 41 11.53 10.17 6.09
N GLU A 42 12.60 9.43 6.42
CA GLU A 42 13.66 9.01 5.49
C GLU A 42 13.14 8.06 4.40
N GLY A 43 11.94 7.50 4.59
CA GLY A 43 11.23 6.70 3.60
C GLY A 43 11.32 5.20 3.83
N LEU A 44 10.63 4.44 2.97
CA LEU A 44 10.65 2.98 2.97
C LEU A 44 11.69 2.50 1.95
N SER A 45 12.72 1.79 2.41
CA SER A 45 13.64 1.07 1.52
C SER A 45 13.08 -0.33 1.24
N ILE A 46 12.01 -0.38 0.44
CA ILE A 46 11.34 -1.63 0.04
C ILE A 46 11.42 -1.83 -1.47
N LYS A 47 11.40 -3.09 -1.89
CA LYS A 47 11.23 -3.44 -3.29
C LYS A 47 9.76 -3.30 -3.67
N PRO A 48 9.45 -3.00 -4.95
CA PRO A 48 8.07 -3.03 -5.42
C PRO A 48 7.39 -4.36 -5.08
N VAL A 49 6.23 -4.29 -4.45
CA VAL A 49 5.42 -5.46 -4.11
C VAL A 49 4.33 -5.60 -5.17
N SER A 50 4.27 -6.77 -5.81
CA SER A 50 3.26 -7.05 -6.83
C SER A 50 1.87 -6.79 -6.27
N THR A 51 0.98 -6.16 -7.03
CA THR A 51 -0.42 -5.88 -6.64
C THR A 51 -0.65 -4.84 -5.53
N LEU A 52 0.40 -4.10 -5.13
CA LEU A 52 0.26 -2.91 -4.28
C LEU A 52 0.96 -1.72 -4.94
N GLU A 53 0.26 -0.58 -4.99
CA GLU A 53 0.81 0.69 -5.46
C GLU A 53 0.65 1.77 -4.39
N VAL A 54 1.62 2.67 -4.30
CA VAL A 54 1.52 3.85 -3.45
C VAL A 54 0.53 4.82 -4.07
N CYS A 55 -0.51 5.19 -3.33
CA CYS A 55 -1.52 6.15 -3.80
C CYS A 55 -1.44 7.51 -3.11
N ARG A 56 -0.84 7.57 -1.92
CA ARG A 56 -0.73 8.80 -1.12
C ARG A 56 0.41 8.69 -0.12
N GLN A 57 1.08 9.80 0.16
CA GLN A 57 2.04 9.92 1.26
C GLN A 57 1.77 11.19 2.08
N LYS A 58 2.01 11.12 3.39
CA LYS A 58 1.89 12.27 4.31
C LYS A 58 3.03 12.24 5.32
N VAL A 59 3.59 13.41 5.65
CA VAL A 59 4.64 13.56 6.66
C VAL A 59 4.13 14.46 7.79
N TYR A 60 4.37 14.04 9.03
CA TYR A 60 3.96 14.70 10.26
C TYR A 60 5.15 14.77 11.22
N GLY A 61 5.96 15.83 11.10
CA GLY A 61 7.17 15.97 11.91
C GLY A 61 8.14 14.81 11.65
N ASN A 62 8.34 13.97 12.67
CA ASN A 62 9.27 12.82 12.63
C ASN A 62 8.61 11.49 12.24
N THR A 63 7.40 11.53 11.71
CA THR A 63 6.65 10.35 11.25
C THR A 63 6.13 10.57 9.83
N ALA A 64 6.12 9.53 9.02
CA ALA A 64 5.54 9.51 7.69
C ALA A 64 4.56 8.33 7.54
N LEU A 65 3.48 8.57 6.81
CA LEU A 65 2.51 7.57 6.41
C LEU A 65 2.56 7.40 4.89
N THR A 66 2.78 6.17 4.45
CA THR A 66 2.62 5.78 3.04
C THR A 66 1.37 4.91 2.90
N PHE A 67 0.46 5.32 2.02
CA PHE A 67 -0.77 4.60 1.74
C PHE A 67 -0.62 3.79 0.46
N PHE A 68 -1.01 2.51 0.54
CA PHE A 68 -1.04 1.57 -0.55
C PHE A 68 -2.47 1.18 -0.88
N ARG A 69 -2.71 0.87 -2.15
CA ARG A 69 -3.95 0.26 -2.67
C ARG A 69 -3.62 -0.81 -3.69
N SER A 70 -4.61 -1.63 -4.04
CA SER A 70 -4.50 -2.47 -5.23
C SER A 70 -4.50 -1.61 -6.49
N PRO A 71 -3.71 -1.95 -7.54
CA PRO A 71 -3.77 -1.29 -8.83
C PRO A 71 -5.22 -1.24 -9.32
N GLN A 72 -5.68 -0.07 -9.71
CA GLN A 72 -6.97 0.05 -10.37
C GLN A 72 -6.79 -0.49 -11.79
N GLU A 73 -7.53 -1.53 -12.16
CA GLU A 73 -7.72 -1.83 -13.58
C GLU A 73 -8.30 -0.58 -14.22
N GLU A 74 -7.55 0.06 -15.12
CA GLU A 74 -8.10 1.08 -16.00
C GLU A 74 -9.26 0.42 -16.76
N ARG A 75 -10.49 0.71 -16.35
CA ARG A 75 -11.67 0.37 -17.14
C ARG A 75 -11.55 1.12 -18.46
N LEU A 76 -11.04 0.44 -19.49
CA LEU A 76 -11.22 0.82 -20.89
C LEU A 76 -12.73 0.83 -21.18
N THR A 77 -13.41 1.93 -20.84
CA THR A 77 -14.80 2.19 -21.20
C THR A 77 -14.85 3.18 -22.36
N ASN A 78 -14.00 2.98 -23.36
CA ASN A 78 -14.06 3.75 -24.60
C ASN A 78 -14.55 2.86 -25.74
N LEU A 79 -15.81 3.14 -26.13
CA LEU A 79 -16.43 2.92 -27.44
C LEU A 79 -16.81 1.48 -27.83
N VAL A 80 -17.91 1.00 -27.23
CA VAL A 80 -18.97 0.29 -27.99
C VAL A 80 -20.32 0.74 -27.44
N ASP A 81 -20.77 1.93 -27.85
CA ASP A 81 -22.18 2.30 -27.77
C ASP A 81 -22.54 3.13 -29.03
N VAL A 82 -23.25 2.43 -29.92
CA VAL A 82 -24.10 2.85 -31.07
C VAL A 82 -23.45 3.56 -32.27
#